data_AF-A0A952CAV0-F1
#
_entry.id   AF-A0A952CAV0-F1
#
_cell.length_a   1.000
_cell.length_b   1.000
_cell.length_c   1.000
_cell.angle_alpha   90.00
_cell.angle_beta   90.00
_cell.angle_gamma   90.00
#
_symmetry.space_group_name_H-M   'P 1'
#
loop_
_entity.id
_entity.type
_entity.pdbx_description
1 polymer ?
#
loop_
_entity_poly.entity_id
_entity_poly.type
_entity_poly.pdbx_seq_one_letter_code
_entity_poly.pdbx_strand_id
1 'polypeptide(L)'
;MAVIPVDRKPLTLAERTYLPQVWRGLKITLKHFFAKNITMEYPEQRPPIPPGYRGVPTLVKDPNGREKCVSCQLCEFVCPPKAIRITPGEVPEGSGREHVEKAPQAFDIDMLRCIYCGLCQEVCPEEAIFLQNQYTMTGYTRAEMVNHKDRLYEIGGTLPDEHFKWDKKKAAAEHGNVH
;
A
#
# COMPACT_ATOMS: atom_id res chain seq x y z
N MET A 1 -42.15 -27.33 -17.13
CA MET A 1 -41.40 -27.41 -15.86
C MET A 1 -42.22 -28.24 -14.88
N ALA A 2 -41.69 -29.36 -14.40
CA ALA A 2 -42.42 -30.24 -13.49
C ALA A 2 -42.53 -29.57 -12.11
N VAL A 3 -43.76 -29.33 -11.67
CA VAL A 3 -44.04 -28.80 -10.32
C VAL A 3 -43.89 -29.95 -9.35
N ILE A 4 -42.89 -29.90 -8.48
CA ILE A 4 -42.73 -30.86 -7.37
C ILE A 4 -43.67 -30.40 -6.24
N PRO A 5 -44.77 -31.11 -5.96
CA PRO A 5 -45.62 -30.78 -4.83
C PRO A 5 -44.85 -31.08 -3.54
N VAL A 6 -44.44 -30.03 -2.83
CA VAL A 6 -43.85 -30.17 -1.50
C VAL A 6 -44.99 -30.41 -0.51
N ASP A 7 -45.09 -31.64 -0.01
CA ASP A 7 -46.06 -32.00 1.03
C ASP A 7 -45.74 -31.26 2.33
N ARG A 8 -46.60 -30.30 2.71
CA ARG A 8 -46.45 -29.51 3.93
C ARG A 8 -47.17 -30.23 5.06
N LYS A 9 -46.45 -31.12 5.74
CA LYS A 9 -46.93 -31.71 6.99
C LYS A 9 -47.39 -30.59 7.95
N PRO A 10 -48.54 -30.75 8.63
CA PRO A 10 -49.01 -29.75 9.57
C PRO A 10 -47.99 -29.58 10.70
N LEU A 11 -47.60 -28.33 10.95
CA LEU A 11 -46.68 -27.98 12.02
C LEU A 11 -47.20 -28.53 13.36
N THR A 12 -46.32 -29.19 14.11
CA THR A 12 -46.62 -29.62 15.47
C THR A 12 -46.91 -28.41 16.36
N LEU A 13 -47.61 -28.61 17.47
CA LEU A 13 -47.98 -27.53 18.41
C LEU A 13 -46.73 -26.81 18.96
N ALA A 14 -45.62 -27.54 19.11
CA ALA A 14 -44.32 -27.01 19.48
C ALA A 14 -43.68 -26.13 18.38
N GLU A 15 -43.87 -26.48 17.10
CA GLU A 15 -43.38 -25.68 15.98
C GLU A 15 -44.21 -24.42 15.74
N ARG A 16 -45.54 -24.48 15.99
CA ARG A 16 -46.44 -23.31 15.90
C ARG A 16 -46.19 -22.25 16.97
N THR A 17 -45.73 -22.66 18.14
CA THR A 17 -45.46 -21.73 19.27
C THR A 17 -44.08 -21.08 19.16
N TYR A 18 -43.20 -21.53 18.26
CA TYR A 18 -41.83 -21.04 18.02
C TYR A 18 -40.87 -21.07 19.23
N LEU A 19 -41.32 -21.53 20.39
CA LEU A 19 -40.55 -21.56 21.64
C LEU A 19 -39.27 -22.40 21.54
N PRO A 20 -39.25 -23.60 20.91
CA PRO A 20 -38.02 -24.37 20.73
C PRO A 20 -36.96 -23.63 19.90
N GLN A 21 -37.38 -22.87 18.89
CA GLN A 21 -36.52 -22.09 18.02
C GLN A 21 -35.96 -20.87 18.76
N VAL A 22 -36.79 -20.18 19.55
CA VAL A 22 -36.36 -19.05 20.40
C VAL A 22 -35.35 -19.52 21.44
N TRP A 23 -35.62 -20.63 22.13
CA TRP A 23 -34.70 -21.19 23.12
C TRP A 23 -33.37 -21.63 22.49
N ARG A 24 -33.42 -22.23 21.30
CA ARG A 24 -32.21 -22.58 20.54
C ARG A 24 -31.39 -21.34 20.19
N GLY A 25 -32.02 -20.24 19.80
CA GLY A 25 -31.36 -18.95 19.57
C GLY A 25 -30.72 -18.38 20.84
N LEU A 26 -31.49 -18.32 21.94
CA LEU A 26 -31.00 -17.81 23.22
C LEU A 26 -29.82 -18.62 23.76
N LYS A 27 -29.83 -19.95 23.58
CA LYS A 27 -28.72 -20.84 23.94
C LYS A 27 -27.43 -20.47 23.20
N ILE A 28 -27.52 -20.11 21.91
CA ILE A 28 -26.37 -19.69 21.11
C ILE A 28 -25.87 -18.33 21.60
N THR A 29 -26.77 -17.38 21.86
CA THR A 29 -26.40 -16.06 22.40
C THR A 29 -25.72 -16.19 23.76
N LEU A 30 -26.26 -16.99 24.67
CA LEU A 30 -25.68 -17.25 25.99
C LEU A 30 -24.28 -17.88 25.89
N LYS A 31 -24.08 -18.80 24.92
CA LYS A 31 -22.76 -19.38 24.65
C LYS A 31 -21.73 -18.32 24.25
N HIS A 32 -22.12 -17.36 23.39
CA HIS A 32 -21.21 -16.29 22.97
C HIS A 32 -21.00 -15.24 24.07
N PHE A 33 -21.99 -15.00 24.93
CA PHE A 33 -21.88 -14.07 26.07
C PHE A 33 -20.75 -14.47 27.03
N PHE A 34 -20.55 -15.77 27.27
CA PHE A 34 -19.46 -16.29 28.11
C PHE A 34 -18.20 -16.64 27.32
N ALA A 35 -18.18 -16.47 25.99
CA ALA A 35 -17.00 -16.72 25.19
C ALA A 35 -16.00 -15.55 25.32
N LYS A 36 -14.72 -15.82 25.08
CA LYS A 36 -13.70 -14.76 25.05
C LYS A 36 -13.94 -13.84 23.85
N ASN A 37 -13.92 -12.53 24.10
CA ASN A 37 -14.03 -11.52 23.05
C ASN A 37 -12.83 -11.57 22.10
N ILE A 38 -13.10 -11.55 20.79
CA ILE A 38 -12.08 -11.45 19.74
C ILE A 38 -11.98 -9.96 19.35
N THR A 39 -11.36 -9.17 20.21
CA THR A 39 -11.16 -7.72 20.02
C THR A 39 -9.69 -7.38 20.22
N MET A 40 -9.21 -6.33 19.55
CA MET A 40 -7.89 -5.74 19.74
C MET A 40 -8.06 -4.33 20.30
N GLU A 41 -7.27 -3.95 21.29
CA GLU A 41 -7.22 -2.59 21.81
C GLU A 41 -6.36 -1.72 20.89
N TYR A 42 -6.99 -0.96 20.01
CA TYR A 42 -6.30 -0.03 19.13
C TYR A 42 -6.23 1.36 19.79
N PRO A 43 -5.08 2.06 19.81
CA PRO A 43 -3.89 1.89 18.96
C PRO A 43 -2.74 1.03 19.52
N GLU A 44 -2.82 0.54 20.76
CA GLU A 44 -1.75 -0.17 21.47
C GLU A 44 -1.44 -1.54 20.85
N GLN A 45 -2.47 -2.26 20.44
CA GLN A 45 -2.41 -3.55 19.76
C GLN A 45 -2.86 -3.37 18.30
N ARG A 46 -1.94 -3.63 17.37
CA ARG A 46 -2.18 -3.49 15.92
C ARG A 46 -2.20 -4.86 15.26
N PRO A 47 -3.04 -5.07 14.23
CA PRO A 47 -3.03 -6.32 13.47
C PRO A 47 -1.67 -6.52 12.79
N PRO A 48 -1.17 -7.76 12.72
CA PRO A 48 0.02 -8.07 11.96
C PRO A 48 -0.26 -7.85 10.47
N ILE A 49 0.63 -7.13 9.80
CA ILE A 49 0.50 -6.80 8.39
C ILE A 49 1.21 -7.89 7.57
N PRO A 50 0.55 -8.50 6.57
CA PRO A 50 1.17 -9.53 5.75
C PRO A 50 2.28 -8.96 4.86
N PRO A 51 3.26 -9.78 4.45
CA PRO A 51 4.25 -9.36 3.46
C PRO A 51 3.56 -8.99 2.13
N GLY A 52 4.02 -7.94 1.48
CA GLY A 52 3.42 -7.44 0.23
C GLY A 52 2.14 -6.60 0.43
N TYR A 53 1.84 -6.19 1.67
CA TYR A 53 0.76 -5.25 1.91
C TYR A 53 0.98 -3.93 1.15
N ARG A 54 -0.11 -3.39 0.62
CA ARG A 54 -0.13 -2.19 -0.20
C ARG A 54 -0.66 -1.02 0.62
N GLY A 55 0.22 -0.37 1.39
CA GLY A 55 -0.11 0.84 2.14
C GLY A 55 0.34 2.10 1.41
N VAL A 56 0.67 3.14 2.17
CA VAL A 56 1.02 4.46 1.64
C VAL A 56 2.19 4.35 0.64
N PRO A 57 2.04 4.87 -0.59
CA PRO A 57 3.14 4.96 -1.54
C PRO A 57 4.15 6.02 -1.09
N THR A 58 5.43 5.68 -1.14
CA THR A 58 6.54 6.50 -0.63
C THR A 58 7.71 6.47 -1.60
N LEU A 59 8.60 7.46 -1.50
CA LEU A 59 9.85 7.48 -2.27
C LEU A 59 10.99 7.04 -1.37
N VAL A 60 11.85 6.17 -1.87
CA VAL A 60 12.98 5.65 -1.10
C VAL A 60 14.30 6.21 -1.59
N LYS A 61 15.25 6.33 -0.66
CA LYS A 61 16.65 6.65 -0.95
C LYS A 61 17.49 5.38 -1.05
N ASP A 62 18.56 5.46 -1.82
CA ASP A 62 19.62 4.45 -1.89
C ASP A 62 20.29 4.27 -0.52
N PRO A 63 21.01 3.16 -0.28
CA PRO A 63 21.81 2.97 0.93
C PRO A 63 22.85 4.07 1.18
N ASN A 64 23.32 4.71 0.10
CA ASN A 64 24.22 5.87 0.14
C ASN A 64 23.49 7.21 0.40
N GLY A 65 22.19 7.18 0.73
CA GLY A 65 21.37 8.35 1.03
C GLY A 65 20.94 9.18 -0.19
N ARG A 66 21.20 8.70 -1.41
CA ARG A 66 20.88 9.41 -2.66
C ARG A 66 19.44 9.11 -3.10
N GLU A 67 18.77 10.06 -3.76
CA GLU A 67 17.39 9.87 -4.25
C GLU A 67 17.34 8.83 -5.38
N LYS A 68 16.66 7.68 -5.26
CA LYS A 68 16.63 6.66 -6.34
C LYS A 68 15.96 7.15 -7.63
N CYS A 69 14.93 7.97 -7.50
CA CYS A 69 14.05 8.39 -8.59
C CYS A 69 14.81 9.16 -9.68
N VAL A 70 14.63 8.75 -10.94
CA VAL A 70 15.25 9.38 -12.12
C VAL A 70 14.24 10.20 -12.94
N SER A 71 13.07 10.48 -12.38
CA SER A 71 12.01 11.25 -13.05
C SER A 71 11.62 10.73 -14.44
N CYS A 72 11.57 9.39 -14.61
CA CYS A 72 11.19 8.74 -15.87
C CYS A 72 9.69 8.83 -16.21
N GLN A 73 8.85 9.27 -15.27
CA GLN A 73 7.41 9.47 -15.41
C GLN A 73 6.58 8.21 -15.72
N LEU A 74 7.17 7.01 -15.68
CA LEU A 74 6.44 5.75 -15.89
C LEU A 74 5.34 5.52 -14.84
N CYS A 75 5.63 5.85 -13.57
CA CYS A 75 4.65 5.73 -12.49
C CYS A 75 3.49 6.74 -12.59
N GLU A 76 3.74 7.93 -13.14
CA GLU A 76 2.68 8.90 -13.47
C GLU A 76 1.79 8.35 -14.60
N PHE A 77 2.40 7.79 -15.65
CA PHE A 77 1.67 7.24 -16.80
C PHE A 77 0.81 6.03 -16.44
N VAL A 78 1.34 5.08 -15.65
CA VAL A 78 0.61 3.85 -15.29
C VAL A 78 -0.51 4.09 -14.29
N CYS A 79 -0.52 5.22 -13.57
CA CYS A 79 -1.44 5.47 -12.48
C CYS A 79 -2.90 5.56 -12.98
N PRO A 80 -3.79 4.58 -12.68
CA PRO A 80 -5.15 4.58 -13.23
C PRO A 80 -5.97 5.83 -12.86
N PRO A 81 -5.97 6.32 -11.60
CA PRO A 81 -6.69 7.54 -11.23
C PRO A 81 -5.90 8.83 -11.52
N LYS A 82 -4.69 8.76 -12.10
CA LYS A 82 -3.80 9.92 -12.32
C LYS A 82 -3.54 10.72 -11.03
N ALA A 83 -3.24 10.00 -9.95
CA ALA A 83 -2.96 10.58 -8.63
C ALA A 83 -1.54 11.15 -8.51
N ILE A 84 -0.61 10.71 -9.35
CA ILE A 84 0.81 11.07 -9.31
C ILE A 84 1.07 12.18 -10.31
N ARG A 85 1.82 13.22 -9.90
CA ARG A 85 2.31 14.28 -10.79
C ARG A 85 3.81 14.48 -10.58
N ILE A 86 4.59 14.41 -11.66
CA ILE A 86 6.05 14.51 -11.60
C ILE A 86 6.52 15.65 -12.49
N THR A 87 7.32 16.55 -11.91
CA THR A 87 8.03 17.61 -12.63
C THR A 87 9.51 17.23 -12.73
N PRO A 88 10.03 16.88 -13.91
CA PRO A 88 11.45 16.59 -14.11
C PRO A 88 12.30 17.84 -13.92
N GLY A 89 13.47 17.67 -13.32
CA GLY A 89 14.51 18.69 -13.20
C GLY A 89 15.90 18.11 -13.39
N GLU A 90 16.90 18.98 -13.26
CA GLU A 90 18.31 18.64 -13.37
C GLU A 90 18.84 17.99 -12.09
N VAL A 91 19.89 17.19 -12.22
CA VAL A 91 20.59 16.61 -11.08
C VAL A 91 21.58 17.65 -10.52
N PRO A 92 21.53 17.99 -9.22
CA PRO A 92 22.48 18.94 -8.64
C PRO A 92 23.92 18.44 -8.77
N GLU A 93 24.83 19.35 -9.12
CA GLU A 93 26.28 19.09 -9.11
C GLU A 93 26.74 18.71 -7.69
N GLY A 94 27.58 17.68 -7.56
CA GLY A 94 28.08 17.19 -6.27
C GLY A 94 27.12 16.23 -5.53
N SER A 95 26.03 15.82 -6.17
CA SER A 95 25.08 14.83 -5.62
C SER A 95 25.61 13.38 -5.68
N GLY A 96 26.74 13.14 -6.36
CA GLY A 96 27.24 11.78 -6.61
C GLY A 96 26.37 10.99 -7.58
N ARG A 97 25.46 11.67 -8.30
CA ARG A 97 24.56 11.14 -9.33
C ARG A 97 24.72 11.87 -10.65
N GLU A 98 25.88 12.47 -10.91
CA GLU A 98 26.15 13.26 -12.12
C GLU A 98 26.00 12.45 -13.42
N HIS A 99 26.06 11.12 -13.32
CA HIS A 99 25.79 10.18 -14.42
C HIS A 99 24.30 9.95 -14.71
N VAL A 100 23.40 10.58 -13.94
CA VAL A 100 21.95 10.54 -14.13
C VAL A 100 21.52 11.86 -14.76
N GLU A 101 20.77 11.77 -15.86
CA GLU A 101 20.33 12.95 -16.62
C GLU A 101 19.26 13.79 -15.89
N LYS A 102 18.41 13.16 -15.06
CA LYS A 102 17.22 13.80 -14.48
C LYS A 102 16.96 13.37 -13.03
N ALA A 103 16.48 14.32 -12.23
CA ALA A 103 15.92 14.10 -10.90
C ALA A 103 14.51 14.69 -10.79
N PRO A 104 13.66 14.24 -9.84
CA PRO A 104 12.38 14.89 -9.59
C PRO A 104 12.58 16.26 -8.94
N GLN A 105 12.27 17.33 -9.68
CA GLN A 105 12.16 18.67 -9.10
C GLN A 105 10.98 18.72 -8.13
N ALA A 106 9.82 18.22 -8.58
CA ALA A 106 8.64 18.01 -7.76
C ALA A 106 8.05 16.62 -8.02
N PHE A 107 7.53 16.00 -6.98
CA PHE A 107 6.85 14.71 -7.03
C PHE A 107 5.70 14.76 -6.04
N ASP A 108 4.48 14.79 -6.57
CA ASP A 108 3.26 14.91 -5.76
C ASP A 108 2.39 13.67 -5.94
N ILE A 109 1.87 13.14 -4.84
CA ILE A 109 0.85 12.09 -4.85
C ILE A 109 -0.39 12.59 -4.12
N ASP A 110 -1.50 12.72 -4.86
CA ASP A 110 -2.81 13.00 -4.29
C ASP A 110 -3.41 11.72 -3.69
N MET A 111 -3.37 11.63 -2.36
CA MET A 111 -3.84 10.47 -1.62
C MET A 111 -5.36 10.38 -1.55
N LEU A 112 -6.09 11.44 -1.93
CA LEU A 112 -7.54 11.40 -2.11
C LEU A 112 -7.94 10.75 -3.44
N ARG A 113 -7.01 10.65 -4.40
CA ARG A 113 -7.21 9.98 -5.70
C ARG A 113 -6.55 8.61 -5.77
N CYS A 114 -5.49 8.38 -4.99
CA CYS A 114 -4.76 7.12 -4.99
C CYS A 114 -5.68 5.94 -4.60
N ILE A 115 -5.65 4.87 -5.38
CA ILE A 115 -6.41 3.63 -5.12
C ILE A 115 -5.55 2.50 -4.56
N TYR A 116 -4.29 2.78 -4.18
CA TYR A 116 -3.36 1.82 -3.55
C TYR A 116 -3.14 0.52 -4.35
N CYS A 117 -3.22 0.60 -5.68
CA CYS A 117 -3.15 -0.59 -6.55
C CYS A 117 -1.74 -1.18 -6.70
N GLY A 118 -0.68 -0.45 -6.35
CA GLY A 118 0.70 -0.95 -6.43
C GLY A 118 1.37 -0.87 -7.82
N LEU A 119 0.64 -0.48 -8.87
CA LEU A 119 1.19 -0.41 -10.23
C LEU A 119 2.40 0.53 -10.35
N CYS A 120 2.44 1.60 -9.56
CA CYS A 120 3.57 2.51 -9.54
C CYS A 120 4.87 1.86 -9.01
N GLN A 121 4.77 0.94 -8.06
CA GLN A 121 5.90 0.17 -7.55
C GLN A 121 6.41 -0.83 -8.59
N GLU A 122 5.49 -1.56 -9.23
CA GLU A 122 5.84 -2.58 -10.23
C GLU A 122 6.45 -1.97 -11.50
N VAL A 123 6.00 -0.80 -11.93
CA VAL A 123 6.51 -0.16 -13.15
C VAL A 123 7.85 0.57 -12.95
N CYS A 124 8.27 0.80 -11.70
CA CYS A 124 9.43 1.66 -11.44
C CYS A 124 10.74 0.94 -11.76
N PRO A 125 11.52 1.36 -12.78
CA PRO A 125 12.72 0.64 -13.20
C PRO A 125 13.91 0.79 -12.22
N GLU A 126 13.83 1.75 -11.31
CA GLU A 126 14.84 2.01 -10.27
C GLU A 126 14.33 1.62 -8.87
N GLU A 127 13.12 1.06 -8.79
CA GLU A 127 12.46 0.72 -7.52
C GLU A 127 12.45 1.91 -6.52
N ALA A 128 12.24 3.11 -7.07
CA ALA A 128 12.32 4.36 -6.31
C ALA A 128 11.03 4.69 -5.55
N ILE A 129 9.89 4.14 -5.99
CA ILE A 129 8.59 4.28 -5.33
C ILE A 129 8.16 2.91 -4.80
N PHE A 130 7.73 2.88 -3.54
CA PHE A 130 7.38 1.64 -2.84
C PHE A 130 6.12 1.84 -1.99
N LEU A 131 5.26 0.82 -1.92
CA LEU A 131 4.12 0.83 -1.02
C LEU A 131 4.56 0.26 0.33
N GLN A 132 4.48 1.09 1.36
CA GLN A 132 4.87 0.70 2.71
C GLN A 132 3.78 -0.05 3.47
N ASN A 133 4.16 -0.60 4.61
CA ASN A 133 3.23 -1.19 5.58
C ASN A 133 2.45 -0.13 6.36
N GLN A 134 2.70 1.16 6.16
CA GLN A 134 1.91 2.20 6.79
C GLN A 134 0.51 2.26 6.16
N TYR A 135 -0.49 1.86 6.93
CA TYR A 135 -1.91 1.93 6.56
C TYR A 135 -2.64 3.14 7.17
N THR A 136 -2.04 3.77 8.18
CA THR A 136 -2.60 4.93 8.86
C THR A 136 -1.97 6.20 8.32
N MET A 137 -2.72 6.86 7.44
CA MET A 137 -2.39 8.21 7.00
C MET A 137 -3.68 9.01 6.93
N THR A 138 -3.69 10.08 7.70
CA THR A 138 -4.85 10.95 7.91
C THR A 138 -4.37 12.39 7.86
N GLY A 139 -5.16 13.25 7.24
CA GLY A 139 -4.99 14.70 7.29
C GLY A 139 -6.30 15.35 7.69
N TYR A 140 -6.22 16.51 8.32
CA TYR A 140 -7.39 17.30 8.71
C TYR A 140 -7.92 18.13 7.53
N THR A 141 -7.03 18.47 6.59
CA THR A 141 -7.36 19.25 5.40
C THR A 141 -7.08 18.45 4.13
N ARG A 142 -7.72 18.85 3.01
CA ARG A 142 -7.46 18.23 1.70
C ARG A 142 -6.03 18.44 1.22
N ALA A 143 -5.43 19.59 1.57
CA ALA A 143 -4.06 19.91 1.20
C ALA A 143 -3.05 18.97 1.88
N GLU A 144 -3.28 18.61 3.15
CA GLU A 144 -2.43 17.64 3.87
C GLU A 144 -2.48 16.22 3.27
N MET A 145 -3.50 15.92 2.48
CA MET A 145 -3.63 14.64 1.78
C MET A 145 -2.93 14.62 0.41
N VAL A 146 -2.26 15.70 0.03
CA VAL A 146 -1.32 15.72 -1.10
C VAL A 146 0.09 15.58 -0.54
N ASN A 147 0.69 14.42 -0.75
CA ASN A 147 2.05 14.17 -0.30
C ASN A 147 3.03 14.71 -1.34
N HIS A 148 3.76 15.75 -0.97
CA HIS A 148 4.86 16.31 -1.74
C HIS A 148 6.14 15.49 -1.59
N LYS A 149 7.12 15.75 -2.47
CA LYS A 149 8.39 15.02 -2.58
C LYS A 149 9.08 14.79 -1.23
N ASP A 150 9.22 15.83 -0.43
CA ASP A 150 9.93 15.76 0.85
C ASP A 150 9.27 14.81 1.83
N ARG A 151 7.93 14.88 1.93
CA ARG A 151 7.13 13.99 2.78
C ARG A 151 7.19 12.55 2.31
N LEU A 152 7.21 12.31 1.00
CA LEU A 152 7.34 10.96 0.44
C LEU A 152 8.68 10.32 0.81
N TYR A 153 9.77 11.09 0.82
CA TYR A 153 11.09 10.62 1.26
C TYR A 153 11.21 10.47 2.77
N GLU A 154 10.53 11.32 3.55
CA GLU A 154 10.48 11.19 5.01
C GLU A 154 9.82 9.88 5.44
N ILE A 155 8.69 9.54 4.83
CA ILE A 155 7.99 8.28 5.12
C ILE A 155 8.77 7.10 4.54
N GLY A 156 9.31 7.24 3.33
CA GLY A 156 10.00 6.18 2.60
C GLY A 156 11.33 5.73 3.21
N GLY A 157 12.11 6.67 3.75
CA GLY A 157 13.42 6.38 4.32
C GLY A 157 14.42 5.82 3.30
N THR A 158 15.37 5.04 3.79
CA THR A 158 16.41 4.37 2.99
C THR A 158 16.05 2.91 2.81
N LEU A 159 15.95 2.45 1.56
CA LEU A 159 15.76 1.03 1.27
C LEU A 159 17.15 0.37 1.14
N PRO A 160 17.42 -0.76 1.82
CA PRO A 160 18.61 -1.54 1.57
C PRO A 160 18.48 -2.19 0.18
N ASP A 161 19.10 -1.58 -0.82
CA ASP A 161 19.18 -2.12 -2.18
C ASP A 161 20.40 -3.06 -2.29
N GLU A 162 20.17 -4.33 -2.60
CA GLU A 162 21.24 -5.32 -2.79
C GLU A 162 21.89 -5.19 -4.18
N HIS A 163 21.21 -4.55 -5.15
CA HIS A 163 21.58 -4.61 -6.54
C HIS A 163 22.61 -3.53 -6.95
N PHE A 164 22.74 -2.44 -6.17
CA PHE A 164 23.72 -1.33 -6.33
C PHE A 164 24.04 -0.99 -7.80
N LYS A 165 22.99 -0.82 -8.61
CA LYS A 165 23.08 -0.66 -10.07
C LYS A 165 24.04 0.47 -10.48
N TRP A 166 23.98 1.59 -9.77
CA TRP A 166 24.73 2.80 -10.10
C TRP A 166 26.19 2.72 -9.68
N ASP A 167 26.50 2.09 -8.55
CA ASP A 167 27.89 1.86 -8.13
C ASP A 167 28.58 0.88 -9.10
N LYS A 168 27.86 -0.15 -9.58
CA LYS A 168 28.34 -1.04 -10.65
C LYS A 168 28.58 -0.29 -11.97
N LYS A 169 27.68 0.62 -12.37
CA LYS A 169 27.87 1.45 -13.57
C LYS A 169 29.04 2.41 -13.44
N LYS A 170 29.23 3.04 -12.27
CA LYS A 170 30.36 3.92 -12.00
C LYS A 170 31.68 3.15 -12.06
N ALA A 171 31.74 2.00 -11.39
CA ALA A 171 32.90 1.10 -11.46
C ALA A 171 33.16 0.62 -12.90
N ALA A 172 32.12 0.31 -13.68
CA ALA A 172 32.27 -0.05 -15.08
C ALA A 172 32.73 1.12 -15.97
N ALA A 173 32.37 2.35 -15.65
CA ALA A 173 32.86 3.54 -16.35
C ALA A 173 34.34 3.83 -16.01
N GLU A 174 34.76 3.57 -14.76
CA GLU A 174 36.13 3.79 -14.28
C GLU A 174 37.09 2.64 -14.66
N HIS A 175 36.61 1.39 -14.70
CA HIS A 175 37.43 0.19 -14.88
C HIS A 175 37.09 -0.65 -16.13
N GLY A 176 36.12 -0.21 -16.94
CA GLY A 176 35.60 -0.95 -18.09
C GLY A 176 34.55 -1.99 -17.71
N ASN A 177 33.58 -2.24 -18.60
CA ASN A 177 32.59 -3.30 -18.41
C ASN A 177 33.28 -4.67 -18.46
N VAL A 178 33.29 -5.38 -17.33
CA VAL A 178 33.56 -6.81 -17.32
C VAL A 178 32.24 -7.46 -17.72
N HIS A 179 32.13 -7.86 -18.98
CA HIS A 179 30.94 -8.50 -19.54
C HIS A 179 30.49 -9.72 -18.73
#